data_AF-A0A935VBL1-F1
#
_entry.id   AF-A0A935VBL1-F1
#
_cell.length_a   1.000
_cell.length_b   1.000
_cell.length_c   1.000
_cell.angle_alpha   90.00
_cell.angle_beta   90.00
_cell.angle_gamma   90.00
#
_symmetry.space_group_name_H-M   'P 1'
#
loop_
_entity.id
_entity.type
_entity.pdbx_description
1 polymer ?
#
loop_
_entity_poly.entity_id
_entity_poly.type
_entity_poly.pdbx_seq_one_letter_code
_entity_poly.pdbx_strand_id
1 'polypeptide(L)'
;MKRLLATILLILSLVMIGLIHFETVTVPKWRVKVVDSNEVPMPKIELVESCENYTLSVDPCLDAPDRLLTTDKNGIVAFSERRVRMNLWLRVFNSVINFLLILTHGSYGTDAYVLASGSNAELRFDPNKPQPQILKLPAVGSPKE
;
A
#
# COMPACT_ATOMS: atom_id res chain seq x y z
N MET A 1 19.43 -17.16 -43.27
CA MET A 1 18.53 -18.02 -42.46
C MET A 1 18.92 -18.11 -40.98
N LYS A 2 20.14 -18.56 -40.61
CA LYS A 2 20.53 -18.71 -39.18
C LYS A 2 20.41 -17.44 -38.33
N ARG A 3 20.83 -16.27 -38.86
CA ARG A 3 20.71 -14.97 -38.16
C ARG A 3 19.24 -14.57 -37.91
N LEU A 4 18.39 -14.74 -38.93
CA LEU A 4 16.95 -14.44 -38.81
C LEU A 4 16.27 -15.32 -37.75
N LEU A 5 16.55 -16.62 -37.75
CA LEU A 5 16.03 -17.54 -36.74
C LEU A 5 16.49 -17.15 -35.33
N ALA A 6 17.77 -16.81 -35.15
CA ALA A 6 18.30 -16.35 -33.86
C ALA A 6 17.61 -15.06 -33.39
N THR A 7 17.38 -14.09 -34.28
CA THR A 7 16.64 -12.86 -33.97
C THR A 7 15.20 -13.16 -33.55
N ILE A 8 14.49 -14.04 -34.26
CA ILE A 8 13.12 -14.43 -33.92
C ILE A 8 13.08 -15.08 -32.55
N LEU A 9 14.00 -16.02 -32.27
CA LEU A 9 14.07 -16.70 -30.97
C LEU A 9 14.38 -15.72 -29.83
N LEU A 10 15.26 -14.75 -30.05
CA LEU A 10 15.56 -13.71 -29.08
C LEU A 10 14.33 -12.85 -28.78
N ILE A 11 13.63 -12.36 -29.82
CA ILE A 11 12.43 -11.56 -29.65
C ILE A 11 11.36 -12.35 -28.91
N LEU A 12 11.12 -13.61 -29.30
CA LEU A 12 10.16 -14.48 -28.64
C LEU A 12 10.53 -14.70 -27.17
N SER A 13 11.81 -14.92 -26.87
CA SER A 13 12.29 -15.06 -25.49
C SER A 13 12.03 -13.80 -24.66
N LEU A 14 12.29 -12.60 -25.20
CA LEU A 14 12.01 -11.33 -24.52
C LEU A 14 10.51 -11.12 -24.28
N VAL A 15 9.68 -11.43 -25.28
CA VAL A 15 8.22 -11.37 -25.13
C VAL A 15 7.77 -12.31 -24.00
N MET A 16 8.26 -13.56 -24.00
CA MET A 16 7.90 -14.54 -22.98
C MET A 16 8.36 -14.12 -21.58
N ILE A 17 9.57 -13.58 -21.43
CA ILE A 17 10.06 -13.04 -20.15
C ILE A 17 9.16 -11.92 -19.66
N GLY A 18 8.73 -11.03 -20.54
CA GLY A 18 7.90 -9.91 -20.13
C GLY A 18 6.47 -10.27 -19.72
N LEU A 19 5.99 -11.47 -20.08
CA LEU A 19 4.71 -12.04 -19.62
C LEU A 19 4.79 -12.69 -18.24
N ILE A 20 6.00 -12.90 -17.70
CA ILE A 20 6.19 -13.44 -16.34
C ILE A 20 5.67 -12.42 -15.33
N HIS A 21 4.82 -12.90 -14.42
CA HIS A 21 4.28 -12.10 -13.33
C HIS A 21 5.24 -12.10 -12.15
N PHE A 22 5.53 -10.92 -11.64
CA PHE A 22 6.32 -10.72 -10.44
C PHE A 22 5.42 -10.22 -9.33
N GLU A 23 5.62 -10.77 -8.14
CA GLU A 23 4.99 -10.29 -6.91
C GLU A 23 5.98 -9.44 -6.12
N THR A 24 5.52 -8.30 -5.62
CA THR A 24 6.32 -7.40 -4.79
C THR A 24 5.49 -6.98 -3.59
N VAL A 25 6.05 -7.09 -2.39
CA VAL A 25 5.44 -6.54 -1.18
C VAL A 25 5.59 -5.02 -1.24
N THR A 26 4.46 -4.30 -1.21
CA THR A 26 4.40 -2.83 -1.23
C THR A 26 4.21 -2.27 0.17
N VAL A 27 3.40 -2.93 1.00
CA VAL A 27 3.20 -2.58 2.41
C VAL A 27 3.42 -3.85 3.24
N PRO A 28 4.36 -3.85 4.21
CA PRO A 28 4.54 -5.01 5.07
C PRO A 28 3.32 -5.18 5.99
N LYS A 29 3.14 -6.38 6.55
CA LYS A 29 2.12 -6.64 7.57
C LYS A 29 2.15 -5.53 8.64
N TRP A 30 1.00 -4.92 8.94
CA TRP A 30 0.93 -3.74 9.79
C TRP A 30 0.06 -3.98 11.02
N ARG A 31 0.69 -3.94 12.20
CA ARG A 31 -0.03 -4.00 13.48
C ARG A 31 -0.20 -2.59 14.05
N VAL A 32 -1.44 -2.19 14.28
CA VAL A 32 -1.79 -0.87 14.79
C VAL A 32 -2.52 -1.01 16.12
N LYS A 33 -2.11 -0.21 17.11
CA LYS A 33 -2.78 -0.02 18.40
C LYS A 33 -3.39 1.38 18.44
N VAL A 34 -4.68 1.46 18.70
CA VAL A 34 -5.40 2.70 18.89
C VAL A 34 -5.50 3.00 20.37
N VAL A 35 -5.08 4.21 20.74
CA VAL A 35 -5.14 4.70 22.13
C VAL A 35 -5.72 6.11 22.18
N ASP A 36 -6.29 6.48 23.32
CA ASP A 36 -6.70 7.86 23.58
C ASP A 36 -5.50 8.74 23.97
N SER A 37 -5.78 10.00 24.31
CA SER A 37 -4.76 10.95 24.80
C SER A 37 -4.08 10.53 26.11
N ASN A 38 -4.68 9.62 26.89
CA ASN A 38 -4.16 9.09 28.14
C ASN A 38 -3.48 7.72 27.95
N GLU A 39 -3.24 7.32 26.70
CA GLU A 39 -2.66 6.02 26.32
C GLU A 39 -3.53 4.80 26.67
N VAL A 40 -4.82 5.02 26.95
CA VAL A 40 -5.80 3.96 27.20
C VAL A 40 -6.20 3.34 25.86
N PRO A 41 -6.15 2.00 25.73
CA PRO A 41 -6.55 1.35 24.49
C PRO A 41 -8.03 1.56 24.16
N MET A 42 -8.33 1.84 22.90
CA MET A 42 -9.69 2.11 22.43
C MET A 42 -10.22 0.91 21.63
N PRO A 43 -11.13 0.09 22.20
CA PRO A 43 -11.73 -1.03 21.48
C PRO A 43 -12.87 -0.56 20.57
N LYS A 44 -13.25 -1.40 19.59
CA LYS A 44 -14.39 -1.16 18.68
C LYS A 44 -14.25 0.07 17.78
N ILE A 45 -13.04 0.59 17.63
CA ILE A 45 -12.69 1.59 16.62
C ILE A 45 -12.49 0.91 15.28
N GLU A 46 -13.25 1.33 14.27
CA GLU A 46 -13.08 0.91 12.88
C GLU A 46 -11.93 1.70 12.25
N LEU A 47 -11.00 0.96 11.65
CA LEU A 47 -9.87 1.49 10.91
C LEU A 47 -9.95 1.05 9.46
N VAL A 48 -9.58 1.96 8.56
CA VAL A 48 -9.47 1.70 7.11
C VAL A 48 -8.03 1.88 6.69
N GLU A 49 -7.45 0.85 6.08
CA GLU A 49 -6.17 0.95 5.39
C GLU A 49 -6.39 1.38 3.94
N SER A 50 -5.60 2.33 3.47
CA SER A 50 -5.55 2.77 2.08
C SER A 50 -4.11 2.73 1.60
N CYS A 51 -3.92 2.27 0.37
CA CYS A 51 -2.62 2.02 -0.21
C CYS A 51 -2.64 2.42 -1.68
N GLU A 52 -1.65 3.16 -2.12
CA GLU A 52 -1.50 3.55 -3.50
C GLU A 52 -0.03 3.33 -3.89
N ASN A 53 0.19 2.76 -5.07
CA ASN A 53 1.53 2.70 -5.65
C ASN A 53 1.55 3.59 -6.89
N TYR A 54 1.92 4.85 -6.70
CA TYR A 54 1.96 5.86 -7.77
C TYR A 54 2.96 5.52 -8.88
N THR A 55 4.03 4.77 -8.58
CA THR A 55 4.97 4.31 -9.62
C THR A 55 4.30 3.32 -10.57
N LEU A 56 3.46 2.43 -10.03
CA LEU A 56 2.81 1.35 -10.77
C LEU A 56 1.37 1.66 -11.16
N SER A 57 0.79 2.75 -10.65
CA SER A 57 -0.62 3.16 -10.79
C SER A 57 -1.60 2.04 -10.43
N VAL A 58 -1.47 1.55 -9.19
CA VAL A 58 -2.28 0.45 -8.65
C VAL A 58 -2.56 0.70 -7.16
N ASP A 59 -3.74 0.27 -6.71
CA ASP A 59 -4.14 0.24 -5.29
C ASP A 59 -4.03 -1.22 -4.77
N PRO A 60 -3.00 -1.56 -3.97
CA PRO A 60 -2.83 -2.90 -3.42
C PRO A 60 -3.86 -3.27 -2.34
N CYS A 61 -4.63 -2.31 -1.85
CA CYS A 61 -5.60 -2.44 -0.76
C CYS A 61 -7.05 -2.50 -1.26
N LEU A 62 -7.32 -2.19 -2.54
CA LEU A 62 -8.66 -2.09 -3.11
C LEU A 62 -9.55 -3.31 -2.79
N ASP A 63 -9.02 -4.51 -3.05
CA ASP A 63 -9.74 -5.80 -2.89
C ASP A 63 -9.31 -6.58 -1.65
N ALA A 64 -8.58 -5.95 -0.72
CA ALA A 64 -8.12 -6.61 0.48
C ALA A 64 -9.28 -6.91 1.45
N PRO A 65 -9.47 -8.17 1.89
CA PRO A 65 -10.58 -8.53 2.78
C PRO A 65 -10.47 -7.91 4.17
N ASP A 66 -9.25 -7.53 4.56
CA ASP A 66 -8.89 -6.90 5.82
C ASP A 66 -8.56 -5.41 5.63
N ARG A 67 -9.01 -4.78 4.54
CA ARG A 67 -8.87 -3.33 4.32
C ARG A 67 -9.55 -2.52 5.44
N LEU A 68 -10.68 -3.01 5.93
CA LEU A 68 -11.46 -2.40 7.01
C LEU A 68 -11.51 -3.37 8.18
N LEU A 69 -10.99 -2.95 9.33
CA LEU A 69 -10.91 -3.76 10.54
C LEU A 69 -11.35 -2.98 11.76
N THR A 70 -11.90 -3.70 12.73
CA THR A 70 -12.30 -3.13 14.02
C THR A 70 -11.33 -3.59 15.11
N THR A 71 -10.86 -2.65 15.91
CA THR A 71 -9.94 -2.90 17.03
C THR A 71 -10.53 -3.86 18.07
N ASP A 72 -9.68 -4.75 18.56
CA ASP A 72 -10.00 -5.72 19.62
C ASP A 72 -10.13 -5.04 21.00
N LYS A 73 -10.34 -5.85 22.05
CA LYS A 73 -10.42 -5.38 23.45
C LYS A 73 -9.18 -4.62 23.95
N ASN A 74 -8.03 -4.79 23.29
CA ASN A 74 -6.78 -4.13 23.61
C ASN A 74 -6.50 -2.95 22.65
N GLY A 75 -7.47 -2.53 21.85
CA GLY A 75 -7.34 -1.48 20.87
C GLY A 75 -6.49 -1.85 19.65
N ILE A 76 -6.30 -3.14 19.34
CA ILE A 76 -5.35 -3.59 18.31
C ILE A 76 -6.07 -4.11 17.07
N VAL A 77 -5.53 -3.81 15.89
CA VAL A 77 -5.78 -4.51 14.62
C VAL A 77 -4.47 -4.95 13.97
N ALA A 78 -4.56 -5.90 13.05
CA ALA A 78 -3.43 -6.34 12.24
C ALA A 78 -3.87 -6.51 10.78
N PHE A 79 -3.35 -5.64 9.92
CA PHE A 79 -3.48 -5.73 8.47
C PHE A 79 -2.45 -6.72 7.93
N SER A 80 -2.85 -7.55 6.97
CA SER A 80 -1.97 -8.42 6.21
C SER A 80 -1.05 -7.61 5.30
N GLU A 81 0.02 -8.25 4.82
CA GLU A 81 0.91 -7.63 3.85
C GLU A 81 0.18 -7.34 2.53
N ARG A 82 0.58 -6.24 1.88
CA ARG A 82 0.04 -5.82 0.60
C ARG A 82 1.02 -6.13 -0.51
N ARG A 83 0.53 -6.79 -1.55
CA ARG A 83 1.34 -7.26 -2.67
C ARG A 83 0.78 -6.75 -3.98
N VAL A 84 1.66 -6.34 -4.87
CA VAL A 84 1.34 -6.09 -6.27
C VAL A 84 1.84 -7.24 -7.10
N ARG A 85 0.94 -7.87 -7.84
CA ARG A 85 1.25 -8.89 -8.85
C ARG A 85 1.09 -8.30 -10.23
N MET A 86 2.20 -8.14 -10.96
CA MET A 86 2.19 -7.53 -12.28
C MET A 86 3.32 -8.07 -13.14
N ASN A 87 3.07 -8.21 -14.45
CA ASN A 87 4.08 -8.63 -15.40
C ASN A 87 5.14 -7.54 -15.64
N LEU A 88 6.30 -7.93 -16.18
CA LEU A 88 7.43 -7.02 -16.33
C LEU A 88 7.14 -5.89 -17.34
N TRP A 89 6.42 -6.17 -18.43
CA TRP A 89 6.09 -5.15 -19.42
C TRP A 89 5.27 -4.01 -18.83
N LEU A 90 4.21 -4.35 -18.09
CA LEU A 90 3.36 -3.36 -17.42
C LEU A 90 4.12 -2.62 -16.32
N ARG A 91 5.00 -3.31 -15.57
CA ARG A 91 5.86 -2.66 -14.57
C ARG A 91 6.75 -1.59 -15.20
N VAL A 92 7.45 -1.92 -16.30
CA VAL A 92 8.33 -0.98 -16.99
C VAL A 92 7.51 0.16 -17.59
N PHE A 93 6.44 -0.15 -18.31
CA PHE A 93 5.60 0.84 -18.95
C PHE A 93 5.01 1.83 -17.93
N ASN A 94 4.34 1.34 -16.88
CA ASN A 94 3.74 2.19 -15.86
C ASN A 94 4.80 3.02 -15.13
N SER A 95 5.95 2.42 -14.78
CA SER A 95 7.03 3.15 -14.10
C SER A 95 7.55 4.31 -14.95
N VAL A 96 7.76 4.09 -16.26
CA VAL A 96 8.25 5.14 -17.18
C VAL A 96 7.19 6.23 -17.37
N ILE A 97 5.94 5.85 -17.65
CA ILE A 97 4.86 6.82 -17.87
C ILE A 97 4.61 7.65 -16.60
N ASN A 98 4.50 7.02 -15.43
CA ASN A 98 4.25 7.73 -14.18
C ASN A 98 5.46 8.57 -13.73
N PHE A 99 6.68 8.16 -14.07
CA PHE A 99 7.86 9.02 -13.87
C PHE A 99 7.80 10.28 -14.73
N LEU A 100 7.41 10.17 -16.01
CA LEU A 100 7.25 11.33 -16.89
C LEU A 100 6.08 12.23 -16.46
N LEU A 101 5.02 11.64 -15.91
CA LEU A 101 3.85 12.33 -15.35
C LEU A 101 4.03 12.77 -13.89
N ILE A 102 5.22 12.62 -13.29
CA ILE A 102 5.44 13.04 -11.90
C ILE A 102 5.20 14.55 -11.74
N LEU A 103 5.42 15.33 -12.80
CA LEU A 103 5.14 16.77 -12.85
C LEU A 103 3.64 17.10 -12.76
N THR A 104 2.75 16.16 -13.09
CA THR A 104 1.29 16.37 -13.03
C THR A 104 0.65 15.85 -11.75
N HIS A 105 1.23 14.84 -11.10
CA HIS A 105 0.63 14.18 -9.93
C HIS A 105 1.42 14.34 -8.61
N GLY A 106 2.68 14.80 -8.65
CA GLY A 106 3.47 15.15 -7.48
C GLY A 106 3.90 13.99 -6.57
N SER A 107 3.40 12.78 -6.78
CA SER A 107 3.66 11.60 -5.94
C SER A 107 4.39 10.51 -6.71
N TYR A 108 5.24 9.76 -6.01
CA TYR A 108 5.99 8.62 -6.55
C TYR A 108 6.22 7.59 -5.44
N GLY A 109 6.26 6.30 -5.81
CA GLY A 109 6.45 5.20 -4.86
C GLY A 109 5.15 4.73 -4.22
N THR A 110 5.29 4.04 -3.08
CA THR A 110 4.15 3.55 -2.28
C THR A 110 3.77 4.60 -1.24
N ASP A 111 2.49 4.98 -1.23
CA ASP A 111 1.86 5.71 -0.14
C ASP A 111 0.84 4.78 0.52
N ALA A 112 0.90 4.65 1.84
CA ALA A 112 -0.07 3.85 2.57
C ALA A 112 -0.35 4.48 3.91
N TYR A 113 -1.59 4.41 4.35
CA TYR A 113 -2.00 4.97 5.63
C TYR A 113 -3.20 4.23 6.21
N VAL A 114 -3.33 4.32 7.53
CA VAL A 114 -4.46 3.81 8.29
C VAL A 114 -5.21 4.98 8.88
N LEU A 115 -6.50 5.09 8.55
CA LEU A 115 -7.41 6.10 9.09
C LEU A 115 -8.33 5.47 10.12
N ALA A 116 -8.70 6.21 11.15
CA ALA A 116 -9.85 5.86 11.99
C ALA A 116 -11.14 6.42 11.39
N SER A 117 -12.15 5.58 11.18
CA SER A 117 -13.44 5.99 10.62
C SER A 117 -14.07 7.10 11.46
N GLY A 118 -14.43 8.20 10.82
CA GLY A 118 -15.03 9.37 11.49
C GLY A 118 -14.02 10.29 12.20
N SER A 119 -12.72 10.10 11.98
CA SER A 119 -11.63 10.95 12.50
C SER A 119 -10.73 11.43 11.35
N ASN A 120 -10.04 12.55 11.54
CA ASN A 120 -8.97 13.02 10.65
C ASN A 120 -7.58 12.47 11.06
N ALA A 121 -7.53 11.64 12.10
CA ALA A 121 -6.27 11.04 12.54
C ALA A 121 -5.86 9.91 11.61
N GLU A 122 -4.65 10.02 11.07
CA GLU A 122 -4.04 9.02 10.21
C GLU A 122 -2.71 8.54 10.76
N LEU A 123 -2.39 7.28 10.47
CA LEU A 123 -1.07 6.71 10.66
C LEU A 123 -0.49 6.40 9.29
N ARG A 124 0.54 7.12 8.87
CA ARG A 124 1.11 6.99 7.52
C ARG A 124 2.37 6.12 7.51
N PHE A 125 2.46 5.22 6.56
CA PHE A 125 3.62 4.38 6.30
C PHE A 125 4.69 5.17 5.55
N ASP A 126 5.94 5.07 6.01
CA ASP A 126 7.11 5.58 5.31
C ASP A 126 8.10 4.42 5.17
N PRO A 127 8.45 3.99 3.94
CA PRO A 127 9.33 2.85 3.72
C PRO A 127 10.75 3.07 4.27
N ASN A 128 11.13 4.31 4.57
CA ASN A 128 12.45 4.65 5.10
C ASN A 128 12.47 4.83 6.63
N LYS A 129 11.34 4.62 7.31
CA LYS A 129 11.23 4.74 8.78
C LYS A 129 10.70 3.44 9.39
N PRO A 130 10.93 3.19 10.68
CA PRO A 130 10.24 2.13 11.39
C PRO A 130 8.72 2.28 11.22
N GLN A 131 8.05 1.17 10.94
CA GLN A 131 6.61 1.17 10.75
C GLN A 131 5.93 1.67 12.03
N PRO A 132 5.12 2.74 11.96
CA PRO A 132 4.48 3.29 13.14
C PRO A 132 3.40 2.33 13.63
N GLN A 133 3.21 2.21 14.94
CA GLN A 133 2.32 1.19 15.53
C GLN A 133 1.21 1.76 16.40
N ILE A 134 1.20 3.07 16.66
CA ILE A 134 0.26 3.69 17.60
C ILE A 134 -0.47 4.83 16.91
N LEU A 135 -1.79 4.72 16.81
CA LEU A 135 -2.68 5.79 16.38
C LEU A 135 -3.32 6.41 17.63
N LYS A 136 -3.08 7.70 17.85
CA LYS A 136 -3.68 8.43 18.98
C LYS A 136 -4.95 9.14 18.51
N LEU A 137 -6.04 8.96 19.24
CA LEU A 137 -7.31 9.65 19.03
C LEU A 137 -7.65 10.55 20.22
N PRO A 138 -8.44 11.62 20.03
CA PRO A 138 -9.01 12.34 21.16
C PRO A 138 -9.91 11.40 21.98
N ALA A 139 -9.96 11.64 23.30
CA ALA A 139 -10.81 10.85 24.19
C ALA A 139 -12.29 10.95 23.77
N VAL A 140 -13.02 9.84 23.86
CA VAL A 140 -14.45 9.79 23.55
C VAL A 140 -15.20 10.79 24.44
N GLY A 141 -15.83 11.80 23.83
CA GLY A 141 -16.52 12.89 24.54
C GLY A 141 -15.76 14.22 24.59
N SER A 142 -14.56 14.31 24.00
CA SER A 142 -13.89 15.58 23.80
C SER A 142 -14.68 16.44 22.79
N PRO A 143 -14.84 17.76 23.01
CA PRO A 143 -15.46 18.65 22.04
C PRO A 143 -14.76 18.53 20.68
N LYS A 144 -15.53 18.51 19.59
CA LYS A 144 -14.98 18.73 18.25
C LYS A 144 -14.63 20.22 18.18
N GLU A 145 -13.35 20.55 18.13
CA GLU A 145 -12.88 21.90 17.77
C GLU A 145 -13.15 22.20 16.29
#